data_AF-A0A0F9JW71-F1
#
_entry.id   AF-A0A0F9JW71-F1
#
_cell.length_a   1.000
_cell.length_b   1.000
_cell.length_c   1.000
_cell.angle_alpha   90.00
_cell.angle_beta   90.00
_cell.angle_gamma   90.00
#
_symmetry.space_group_name_H-M   'P 1'
#
loop_
_entity.id
_entity.type
_entity.pdbx_description
1 polymer ?
#
loop_
_entity_poly.entity_id
_entity_poly.type
_entity_poly.pdbx_seq_one_letter_code
_entity_poly.pdbx_strand_id
1 'polypeptide(L)' 'MMWEYKTLTGQTDRDLNILGSQGWELINITLSPSGGLTFYFKREVK' A
#
# COMPACT_ATOMS: atom_id res chain seq x y z
N MET A 1 4.25 7.12 -19.39
CA MET A 1 3.83 6.28 -18.25
C MET A 1 4.22 7.03 -16.98
N MET A 2 3.26 7.29 -16.09
CA MET A 2 3.49 7.98 -14.82
C MET A 2 3.05 7.07 -13.68
N TRP A 3 3.81 7.06 -12.59
CA TRP A 3 3.53 6.21 -11.44
C TRP A 3 3.03 7.06 -10.27
N GLU A 4 2.04 6.55 -9.56
CA GLU A 4 1.60 7.06 -8.27
C GLU A 4 2.02 6.12 -7.15
N TYR A 5 2.35 6.69 -6.00
CA TYR A 5 2.79 5.96 -4.81
C TYR A 5 1.93 6.32 -3.61
N LYS A 6 1.73 5.33 -2.73
CA LYS A 6 0.94 5.50 -1.50
C LYS A 6 1.57 4.73 -0.35
N THR A 7 1.57 5.35 0.83
CA THR A 7 2.04 4.75 2.08
C THR A 7 0.91 4.75 3.09
N LEU A 8 0.67 3.62 3.76
CA LEU A 8 -0.38 3.47 4.76
C LEU A 8 0.13 2.73 5.99
N THR A 9 -0.47 2.99 7.14
CA THR A 9 -0.18 2.30 8.42
C THR A 9 -1.46 1.70 8.98
N GLY A 10 -1.33 0.63 9.76
CA GLY A 10 -2.46 0.07 10.52
C GLY A 10 -3.64 -0.44 9.67
N GLN A 11 -3.36 -0.90 8.46
CA GLN A 11 -4.38 -1.42 7.55
C GLN A 11 -4.80 -2.84 7.94
N THR A 12 -6.08 -3.15 7.73
CA THR A 12 -6.61 -4.51 7.84
C THR A 12 -6.54 -5.23 6.49
N ASP A 13 -6.67 -6.56 6.49
CA ASP A 13 -6.73 -7.35 5.24
C ASP A 13 -7.84 -6.85 4.29
N ARG A 14 -8.94 -6.32 4.84
CA ARG A 14 -10.04 -5.73 4.07
C ARG A 14 -9.58 -4.50 3.30
N ASP A 15 -8.80 -3.62 3.92
CA ASP A 15 -8.32 -2.39 3.30
C ASP A 15 -7.32 -2.69 2.17
N LEU A 16 -6.46 -3.69 2.39
CA LEU A 16 -5.52 -4.17 1.38
C LEU A 16 -6.24 -4.72 0.14
N ASN A 17 -7.32 -5.47 0.32
CA ASN A 17 -8.14 -6.01 -0.78
C ASN A 17 -8.85 -4.89 -1.58
N ILE A 18 -9.32 -3.84 -0.91
CA ILE A 18 -9.93 -2.68 -1.57
C ILE A 18 -8.89 -1.96 -2.44
N LEU A 19 -7.67 -1.77 -1.92
CA LEU A 19 -6.58 -1.13 -2.65
C LEU A 19 -6.18 -1.93 -3.90
N GLY A 20 -6.06 -3.25 -3.77
CA GLY A 20 -5.81 -4.13 -4.91
C GLY A 20 -6.90 -3.99 -5.99
N SER A 21 -8.16 -3.92 -5.59
CA SER A 21 -9.30 -3.71 -6.50
C SER A 21 -9.29 -2.34 -7.19
N GLN A 22 -8.61 -1.35 -6.62
CA GLN A 22 -8.41 -0.01 -7.21
C GLN A 22 -7.16 0.08 -8.10
N GLY A 23 -6.47 -1.05 -8.33
CA GLY A 23 -5.26 -1.12 -9.15
C GLY A 23 -3.99 -0.73 -8.41
N TRP A 24 -4.00 -0.63 -7.07
CA TRP A 24 -2.78 -0.46 -6.28
C TRP A 24 -2.07 -1.80 -6.10
N GLU A 25 -0.78 -1.83 -6.39
CA GLU A 25 0.11 -2.97 -6.18
C GLU A 25 0.89 -2.76 -4.87
N LEU A 26 0.82 -3.72 -3.95
CA LEU A 26 1.64 -3.73 -2.74
C LEU A 26 3.07 -4.12 -3.09
N ILE A 27 4.03 -3.24 -2.81
CA ILE A 27 5.43 -3.44 -3.18
C ILE A 27 6.36 -3.69 -1.98
N ASN A 28 5.96 -3.28 -0.78
CA ASN A 28 6.75 -3.54 0.43
C ASN A 28 5.90 -3.43 1.70
N ILE A 29 6.32 -4.13 2.75
CA ILE A 29 5.82 -4.00 4.12
C ILE A 29 7.03 -3.84 5.04
N THR A 30 7.03 -2.81 5.89
CA THR A 30 8.08 -2.61 6.90
C THR A 30 7.48 -2.53 8.29
N LEU A 31 8.19 -3.09 9.28
CA LEU A 31 7.88 -2.88 10.68
C LEU A 31 8.42 -1.52 11.12
N SER A 32 7.56 -0.68 11.68
CA SER A 32 7.94 0.59 12.30
C SER A 32 8.62 0.33 13.66
N PRO A 33 9.52 1.22 14.12
CA PRO A 33 10.15 1.08 15.44
C PRO A 33 9.16 0.98 16.60
N SER A 34 7.95 1.56 16.45
CA SER A 34 6.85 1.48 17.40
C SER A 34 6.03 0.18 17.35
N GLY A 35 6.40 -0.78 16.49
CA GLY A 35 5.73 -2.08 16.33
C GLY A 35 4.58 -2.12 15.31
N GLY A 36 4.21 -0.99 14.70
CA GLY A 36 3.19 -0.94 13.66
C GLY A 36 3.70 -1.34 12.27
N LEU A 37 2.83 -1.90 11.42
CA LEU A 37 3.16 -2.17 10.02
C LEU A 37 2.90 -0.95 9.14
N THR A 38 3.84 -0.71 8.23
CA THR A 38 3.75 0.29 7.17
C THR A 38 3.76 -0.42 5.82
N PHE A 39 2.79 -0.09 4.97
CA PHE A 39 2.56 -0.68 3.67
C PHE A 39 2.85 0.34 2.58
N TYR A 40 3.57 -0.09 1.54
CA TYR A 40 3.93 0.75 0.40
C TYR A 40 3.30 0.20 -0.86
N PHE A 41 2.66 1.09 -1.62
CA PHE A 41 1.97 0.75 -2.86
C PHE A 41 2.43 1.61 -4.02
N LYS A 42 2.28 1.09 -5.23
CA LYS A 42 2.37 1.84 -6.47
C LYS A 42 1.16 1.54 -7.37
N ARG A 43 0.85 2.42 -8.32
CA ARG A 43 -0.03 2.13 -9.45
C ARG A 43 0.36 2.94 -10.67
N GLU A 44 0.04 2.41 -11.85
CA GLU A 44 0.22 3.13 -13.10
C GLU A 44 -0.93 4.12 -13.31
N VAL A 45 -0.60 5.37 -13.65
CA VAL A 45 -1.57 6.38 -14.09
C VAL A 45 -1.73 6.23 -15.60
N LYS A 46 -2.94 5.92 -16.03
CA LYS A 46 -3.32 5.87 -17.44
C LYS A 46 -3.61 7.26 -17.98
#